data_AF-A0A7I7QXD7-F1
#
_entry.id   AF-A0A7I7QXD7-F1
#
_cell.length_a   1.000
_cell.length_b   1.000
_cell.length_c   1.000
_cell.angle_alpha   90.00
_cell.angle_beta   90.00
_cell.angle_gamma   90.00
#
_symmetry.space_group_name_H-M   'P 1'
#
loop_
_entity.id
_entity.type
_entity.pdbx_description
1 polymer ?
#
loop_
_entity_poly.entity_id
_entity_poly.type
_entity_poly.pdbx_seq_one_letter_code
_entity_poly.pdbx_strand_id
1 'polypeptide(L)'
;MIKNGSRLQSQVCDTQVIVVRSADGLDDLRAGGAPMIPIGDDADAALSLDDSLAGGNLMGKRYVDDGGAEVLVTKAGKGTLSIGTTPLSIKEAKPLPASD
;
A
#
# COMPACT_ATOMS: atom_id res chain seq x y z
N MET A 1 8.72 2.25 12.80
CA MET A 1 9.43 2.79 11.63
C MET A 1 9.70 1.74 10.57
N ILE A 2 8.77 1.65 9.61
CA ILE A 2 8.92 0.92 8.36
C ILE A 2 10.03 1.58 7.53
N LYS A 3 10.88 0.78 6.87
CA LYS A 3 12.07 1.28 6.14
C LYS A 3 11.89 1.20 4.62
N ASN A 4 12.68 1.98 3.88
CA ASN A 4 12.79 1.80 2.44
C ASN A 4 13.22 0.36 2.11
N GLY A 5 12.58 -0.23 1.10
CA GLY A 5 12.80 -1.62 0.70
C GLY A 5 12.06 -2.66 1.54
N SER A 6 11.39 -2.28 2.64
CA SER A 6 10.51 -3.18 3.39
C SER A 6 9.45 -3.78 2.46
N ARG A 7 9.22 -5.09 2.58
CA ARG A 7 8.20 -5.81 1.84
C ARG A 7 7.10 -6.23 2.79
N LEU A 8 5.87 -5.84 2.47
CA LEU A 8 4.72 -6.02 3.34
C LEU A 8 3.60 -6.75 2.59
N GLN A 9 2.80 -7.50 3.33
CA GLN A 9 1.60 -8.17 2.87
C GLN A 9 0.38 -7.68 3.65
N SER A 10 -0.77 -7.68 2.97
CA SER A 10 -2.07 -7.53 3.60
C SER A 10 -2.40 -8.76 4.41
N GLN A 11 -3.11 -8.56 5.52
CA GLN A 11 -3.63 -9.64 6.36
C GLN A 11 -4.99 -10.15 5.88
N VAL A 12 -5.70 -9.36 5.06
CA VAL A 12 -7.12 -9.58 4.72
C VAL A 12 -7.36 -9.81 3.22
N CYS A 13 -6.32 -9.72 2.39
CA CYS A 13 -6.38 -10.04 0.96
C CYS A 13 -4.97 -10.29 0.37
N ASP A 14 -4.88 -10.49 -0.94
CA ASP A 14 -3.63 -10.82 -1.64
C ASP A 14 -2.58 -9.70 -1.76
N THR A 15 -2.91 -8.47 -1.35
CA THR A 15 -2.07 -7.31 -1.62
C THR A 15 -0.67 -7.45 -1.00
N GLN A 16 0.36 -7.24 -1.82
CA GLN A 16 1.73 -7.09 -1.35
C GLN A 16 2.35 -5.83 -1.95
N VAL A 17 3.21 -5.18 -1.17
CA VAL A 17 3.90 -3.95 -1.57
C VAL A 17 5.38 -4.00 -1.20
N ILE A 18 6.17 -3.20 -1.90
CA ILE A 18 7.49 -2.78 -1.46
C ILE A 18 7.49 -1.28 -1.17
N VAL A 19 8.10 -0.89 -0.06
CA VAL A 19 8.25 0.51 0.32
C VAL A 19 9.34 1.15 -0.53
N VAL A 20 8.97 2.15 -1.32
CA VAL A 20 9.90 2.95 -2.13
C VAL A 20 10.49 4.06 -1.29
N ARG A 21 9.64 4.77 -0.54
CA ARG A 21 10.02 5.89 0.32
C ARG A 21 9.22 5.83 1.61
N SER A 22 9.91 5.77 2.73
CA SER A 22 9.35 5.85 4.06
C SER A 22 9.14 7.29 4.49
N ALA A 23 8.10 7.51 5.29
CA ALA A 23 7.77 8.74 6.00
C ALA A 23 7.00 8.35 7.28
N ASP A 24 6.86 9.28 8.23
CA ASP A 24 6.32 8.98 9.57
C ASP A 24 4.92 8.34 9.53
N GLY A 25 4.06 8.76 8.60
CA GLY A 25 2.71 8.20 8.45
C GLY A 25 2.70 6.71 8.03
N LEU A 26 3.78 6.21 7.43
CA LEU A 26 3.83 4.85 6.91
C LEU A 26 3.82 3.78 8.02
N ASP A 27 4.11 4.15 9.27
CA ASP A 27 4.01 3.23 10.41
C ASP A 27 2.59 2.69 10.65
N ASP A 28 1.57 3.34 10.09
CA ASP A 28 0.18 2.88 10.08
C ASP A 28 -0.31 2.56 8.66
N LEU A 29 0.55 1.99 7.81
CA LEU A 29 0.15 1.51 6.49
C LEU A 29 -0.84 0.34 6.61
N ARG A 30 -1.97 0.46 5.91
CA ARG A 30 -3.06 -0.53 5.90
C ARG A 30 -3.44 -0.93 4.49
N ALA A 31 -4.02 -2.12 4.38
CA ALA A 31 -4.69 -2.62 3.18
C ALA A 31 -6.07 -3.17 3.56
N GLY A 32 -7.14 -2.59 3.02
CA GLY A 32 -8.50 -3.07 3.30
C GLY A 32 -8.94 -2.90 4.75
N GLY A 33 -8.46 -1.85 5.42
CA GLY A 33 -8.76 -1.56 6.83
C GLY A 33 -7.83 -2.21 7.85
N ALA A 34 -7.06 -3.23 7.46
CA ALA A 34 -6.13 -3.94 8.35
C ALA A 34 -4.67 -3.45 8.20
N PRO A 35 -3.88 -3.41 9.29
CA PRO A 35 -2.46 -3.07 9.21
C PRO A 35 -1.70 -4.07 8.34
N MET A 36 -0.75 -3.58 7.54
CA MET A 36 0.11 -4.46 6.76
C MET A 36 1.25 -5.00 7.62
N ILE A 37 1.65 -6.25 7.37
CA ILE A 37 2.71 -6.95 8.11
C ILE A 37 3.85 -7.34 7.17
N PRO A 38 5.08 -7.58 7.64
CA PRO A 38 6.14 -8.18 6.84
C PRO A 38 5.68 -9.45 6.09
N ILE A 39 6.20 -9.63 4.87
CA ILE A 39 5.96 -10.88 4.13
C ILE A 39 6.55 -12.04 4.91
N GLY A 40 5.73 -13.06 5.17
CA GLY A 40 6.10 -14.28 5.89
C GLY A 40 5.63 -14.30 7.34
N ASP A 41 5.17 -13.17 7.88
CA ASP A 41 4.56 -13.13 9.21
C ASP A 41 3.15 -13.72 9.17
N ASP A 42 2.70 -14.23 10.33
CA ASP A 42 1.38 -14.81 10.50
C ASP A 42 0.29 -13.73 10.48
N ALA A 43 -0.68 -13.88 9.58
CA ALA A 43 -1.83 -12.99 9.52
C ALA A 43 -2.82 -13.30 10.66
N ASP A 44 -3.39 -12.27 11.26
CA ASP A 44 -4.46 -12.43 12.24
C ASP A 44 -5.78 -12.85 11.54
N ALA A 45 -6.20 -14.09 11.79
CA ALA A 45 -7.40 -14.68 11.20
C ALA A 45 -8.72 -14.05 11.69
N ALA A 46 -8.69 -13.23 12.75
CA ALA A 46 -9.85 -12.48 13.22
C ALA A 46 -10.12 -11.21 12.39
N LEU A 47 -9.13 -10.73 11.63
CA LEU A 47 -9.29 -9.57 10.78
C LEU A 47 -10.06 -9.93 9.51
N SER A 48 -10.86 -8.99 9.04
CA SER A 48 -11.61 -9.11 7.79
C SER A 48 -11.47 -7.84 6.96
N LEU A 49 -11.67 -7.99 5.65
CA LEU A 49 -11.67 -6.87 4.72
C LEU A 49 -12.82 -5.92 5.08
N ASP A 50 -12.51 -4.64 5.28
CA ASP A 50 -13.53 -3.61 5.37
C ASP A 50 -14.10 -3.31 3.97
N ASP A 51 -15.40 -3.55 3.78
CA ASP A 51 -16.10 -3.34 2.50
C ASP A 51 -16.01 -1.89 2.00
N SER A 52 -15.91 -0.91 2.90
CA SER A 52 -15.71 0.50 2.53
C SER A 52 -14.30 0.79 1.99
N LEU A 53 -13.35 -0.10 2.29
CA LEU A 53 -11.97 -0.08 1.82
C LEU A 53 -11.66 -1.28 0.92
N ALA A 54 -12.67 -1.80 0.20
CA ALA A 54 -12.55 -2.90 -0.74
C ALA A 54 -12.41 -2.46 -2.22
N GLY A 55 -11.91 -1.25 -2.46
CA GLY A 55 -11.75 -0.68 -3.82
C GLY A 55 -10.59 -1.25 -4.64
N GLY A 56 -9.75 -2.09 -4.03
CA GLY A 56 -8.60 -2.74 -4.67
C GLY A 56 -7.39 -1.84 -4.89
N ASN A 57 -6.36 -2.43 -5.49
CA ASN A 57 -5.15 -1.75 -5.93
C ASN A 57 -4.57 -2.41 -7.18
N LEU A 58 -3.68 -1.68 -7.85
CA LEU A 58 -3.16 -2.06 -9.17
C LEU A 58 -1.68 -2.48 -9.07
N MET A 59 -1.38 -3.70 -9.53
CA MET A 59 -0.01 -4.19 -9.62
C MET A 59 0.86 -3.27 -10.48
N GLY A 60 2.10 -3.02 -10.04
CA GLY A 60 3.06 -2.17 -10.75
C GLY A 60 2.80 -0.67 -10.61
N LYS A 61 1.73 -0.25 -9.92
CA LYS A 61 1.47 1.17 -9.62
C LYS A 61 2.06 1.58 -8.29
N ARG A 62 2.49 2.84 -8.25
CA ARG A 62 3.00 3.51 -7.05
C ARG A 62 1.87 4.25 -6.38
N TYR A 63 1.75 4.11 -5.07
CA TYR A 63 0.78 4.79 -4.23
C TYR A 63 1.50 5.70 -3.25
N VAL A 64 0.98 6.90 -3.06
CA VAL A 64 1.58 7.96 -2.24
C VAL A 64 0.56 8.58 -1.30
N ASP A 65 1.05 9.10 -0.18
CA ASP A 65 0.33 10.03 0.68
C ASP A 65 0.86 11.46 0.51
N ASP A 66 0.21 12.41 1.19
CA ASP A 66 0.65 13.81 1.21
C ASP A 66 1.91 14.03 2.05
N GLY A 67 2.23 13.09 2.96
CA GLY A 67 3.44 13.09 3.78
C GLY A 67 4.71 12.65 3.04
N GLY A 68 4.59 12.20 1.79
CA GLY A 68 5.70 11.77 0.95
C GLY A 68 6.06 10.29 1.08
N ALA A 69 5.29 9.49 1.80
CA ALA A 69 5.38 8.04 1.76
C ALA A 69 5.07 7.53 0.35
N GLU A 70 5.77 6.49 -0.08
CA GLU A 70 5.57 5.89 -1.40
C GLU A 70 5.74 4.37 -1.33
N VAL A 71 4.76 3.63 -1.84
CA VAL A 71 4.79 2.18 -1.95
C VAL A 71 4.50 1.74 -3.39
N LEU A 72 5.10 0.64 -3.82
CA LEU A 72 4.86 0.00 -5.11
C LEU A 72 4.12 -1.32 -4.86
N VAL A 73 2.98 -1.52 -5.51
CA VAL A 73 2.24 -2.78 -5.44
C VAL A 73 2.96 -3.86 -6.25
N THR A 74 3.35 -4.95 -5.58
CA THR A 74 4.01 -6.11 -6.18
C THR A 74 3.07 -7.30 -6.38
N LYS A 75 1.96 -7.36 -5.64
CA LYS A 75 0.83 -8.28 -5.88
C LYS A 75 -0.48 -7.53 -5.63
N ALA A 76 -1.39 -7.54 -6.61
CA ALA A 76 -2.68 -6.86 -6.49
C ALA A 76 -3.63 -7.63 -5.55
N GLY A 77 -4.53 -6.89 -4.88
CA GLY A 77 -5.60 -7.48 -4.07
C GLY A 77 -6.80 -6.55 -3.96
N LYS A 78 -7.78 -6.97 -3.16
CA LYS A 78 -9.08 -6.29 -3.01
C LYS A 78 -9.04 -5.08 -2.06
N GLY A 79 -8.04 -5.00 -1.18
CA GLY A 79 -7.95 -3.90 -0.21
C GLY A 79 -7.44 -2.60 -0.82
N THR A 80 -8.10 -1.50 -0.52
CA THR A 80 -7.58 -0.14 -0.72
C THR A 80 -6.39 0.08 0.20
N LEU A 81 -5.29 0.62 -0.34
CA LEU A 81 -4.14 1.05 0.46
C LEU A 81 -4.44 2.37 1.15
N SER A 82 -4.09 2.48 2.44
CA SER A 82 -4.34 3.69 3.24
C SER A 82 -3.28 3.86 4.32
N ILE A 83 -3.15 5.09 4.83
CA ILE A 83 -2.50 5.37 6.11
C ILE A 83 -3.60 5.72 7.11
N GLY A 84 -3.71 4.95 8.19
CA GLY A 84 -4.86 5.04 9.08
C GLY A 84 -6.16 4.72 8.34
N THR A 85 -7.02 5.72 8.14
CA THR A 85 -8.26 5.61 7.37
C THR A 85 -8.21 6.41 6.06
N THR A 86 -7.08 7.05 5.75
CA THR A 86 -6.94 7.94 4.57
C THR A 86 -6.39 7.14 3.40
N PRO A 87 -7.14 6.97 2.29
CA PRO A 87 -6.66 6.25 1.12
C PRO A 87 -5.45 6.90 0.45
N LEU A 88 -4.52 6.07 -0.02
CA LEU A 88 -3.38 6.53 -0.81
C LEU A 88 -3.80 6.83 -2.26
N SER A 89 -3.13 7.81 -2.87
CA SER A 89 -3.35 8.18 -4.27
C SER A 89 -2.35 7.47 -5.19
N ILE A 90 -2.78 7.09 -6.40
CA ILE A 90 -1.84 6.59 -7.41
C ILE A 90 -0.93 7.74 -7.86
N LYS A 91 0.38 7.53 -7.80
CA LYS A 91 1.37 8.45 -8.36
C LYS A 91 1.36 8.31 -9.88
N GLU A 92 0.71 9.26 -10.54
CA GLU A 92 0.74 9.34 -11.99
C GLU A 92 2.16 9.60 -12.49
N ALA A 93 2.52 8.94 -13.59
CA ALA A 93 3.74 9.29 -14.30
C ALA A 93 3.52 10.68 -14.92
N LYS A 94 4.44 11.62 -14.64
CA LYS A 94 4.49 12.83 -15.46
C LYS A 94 4.81 12.39 -16.89
N PRO A 95 4.03 12.80 -17.90
CA PRO A 95 4.38 12.56 -19.29
C PRO A 95 5.83 13.01 -19.50
N LEU A 96 6.65 12.14 -20.09
CA LEU A 96 7.94 12.58 -20.57
C LEU A 96 7.69 13.68 -21.62
N PRO A 97 8.52 14.74 -21.68
CA PRO A 97 8.48 15.66 -22.81
C PRO A 97 8.55 14.82 -24.10
N ALA A 98 7.65 15.08 -25.05
CA ALA A 98 7.75 14.45 -26.35
C ALA A 98 9.13 14.82 -26.94
N SER A 99 9.89 13.82 -27.35
CA SER A 99 11.11 14.04 -28.11
C SER A 99 10.72 14.34 -29.56
N ASP A 100 10.93 15.59 -29.99
CA ASP A 100 10.98 16.00 -31.40
C ASP A 100 12.41 15.85 -31.96
#